data_AF-A0A8E2FBH6-F1
#
_entry.id   AF-A0A8E2FBH6-F1
#
_cell.length_a   1.000
_cell.length_b   1.000
_cell.length_c   1.000
_cell.angle_alpha   90.00
_cell.angle_beta   90.00
_cell.angle_gamma   90.00
#
_symmetry.space_group_name_H-M   'P 1'
#
loop_
_entity.id
_entity.type
_entity.pdbx_description
1 polymer ?
#
loop_
_entity_poly.entity_id
_entity_poly.type
_entity_poly.pdbx_seq_one_letter_code
_entity_poly.pdbx_strand_id
1 'polypeptide(L)'
;MAVDEVQQRLPCQESLWGAQNAEDWKGLFLDQQRYGPTSNLSTTLRDLRLPHPISPKLGDFARLVLVFTVYHCSFSITAKHNLALWMRAQRGPKARPAVAFAGTLLRLLRKYPCQGFHEPITALLATLVIWAYSRLAPTSTPYYGHRINGSNECGSIVRLDRILSDEAEKAWVEGEQGLKGHLKDVGDIAVLDAGSRLLSVGELLLKRMNTWVLSQGLVVWLGKLKVRSAATLMVDTLSVGSSSHATCA
;
A
#
# COMPACT_ATOMS: atom_id res chain seq x y z
N MET A 1 1.26 -10.79 -2.51
CA MET A 1 1.87 -12.13 -2.50
C MET A 1 3.21 -12.04 -1.82
N ALA A 2 3.49 -12.97 -0.90
CA ALA A 2 4.85 -13.17 -0.38
C ALA A 2 5.74 -13.71 -1.52
N VAL A 3 7.07 -13.48 -1.46
CA VAL A 3 8.02 -14.00 -2.46
C VAL A 3 7.92 -15.53 -2.57
N ASP A 4 7.65 -16.18 -1.45
CA ASP A 4 7.47 -17.63 -1.35
C ASP A 4 6.25 -18.14 -2.14
N GLU A 5 5.18 -17.35 -2.24
CA GLU A 5 3.96 -17.73 -2.98
C GLU A 5 4.19 -17.71 -4.51
N VAL A 6 5.12 -16.89 -5.00
CA VAL A 6 5.46 -16.78 -6.44
C VAL A 6 6.37 -17.93 -6.91
N GLN A 7 7.07 -18.55 -5.98
CA GLN A 7 7.95 -19.69 -6.22
C GLN A 7 7.21 -21.04 -6.16
N GLN A 8 5.94 -21.03 -5.75
CA GLN A 8 5.12 -22.24 -5.69
C GLN A 8 4.92 -22.85 -7.07
N ARG A 9 4.95 -24.19 -7.11
CA ARG A 9 4.72 -24.98 -8.31
C ARG A 9 3.25 -24.89 -8.71
N LEU A 10 2.99 -24.83 -10.01
CA LEU A 10 1.62 -24.89 -10.49
C LEU A 10 0.99 -26.26 -10.17
N PRO A 11 -0.34 -26.33 -9.98
CA PRO A 11 -1.06 -27.58 -9.76
C PRO A 11 -0.76 -28.63 -10.86
N CYS A 12 -0.98 -29.91 -10.53
CA CYS A 12 -0.76 -31.02 -11.45
C CYS A 12 -1.62 -30.95 -12.73
N GLN A 13 -1.24 -31.70 -13.77
CA GLN A 13 -1.93 -31.71 -15.06
C GLN A 13 -3.37 -32.21 -14.93
N GLU A 14 -4.27 -31.71 -15.79
CA GLU A 14 -5.71 -32.04 -15.78
C GLU A 14 -5.99 -33.54 -15.94
N SER A 15 -5.11 -34.26 -16.63
CA SER A 15 -5.18 -35.71 -16.80
C SER A 15 -5.23 -36.46 -15.47
N LEU A 16 -4.58 -35.96 -14.41
CA LEU A 16 -4.67 -36.53 -13.07
C LEU A 16 -6.05 -36.37 -12.44
N TRP A 17 -6.70 -35.24 -12.69
CA TRP A 17 -8.06 -34.99 -12.19
C TRP A 17 -9.11 -35.79 -12.97
N GLY A 18 -8.79 -36.19 -14.21
CA GLY A 18 -9.63 -37.05 -15.05
C GLY A 18 -9.45 -38.56 -14.85
N ALA A 19 -8.63 -39.00 -13.89
CA ALA A 19 -8.39 -40.43 -13.64
C ALA A 19 -9.66 -41.14 -13.16
N GLN A 20 -9.99 -42.29 -13.78
CA GLN A 20 -11.25 -42.99 -13.49
C GLN A 20 -11.18 -43.85 -12.22
N ASN A 21 -9.97 -44.20 -11.78
CA ASN A 21 -9.74 -44.99 -10.59
C ASN A 21 -8.35 -44.69 -9.98
N ALA A 22 -8.13 -45.20 -8.75
CA ALA A 22 -6.91 -44.92 -7.99
C ALA A 22 -5.63 -45.50 -8.62
N GLU A 23 -5.72 -46.61 -9.36
CA GLU A 23 -4.57 -47.21 -10.04
C GLU A 23 -4.16 -46.41 -11.28
N ASP A 24 -5.13 -45.95 -12.05
CA ASP A 24 -4.97 -45.03 -13.18
C ASP A 24 -4.37 -43.69 -12.72
N TRP A 25 -4.90 -43.11 -11.63
CA TRP A 25 -4.35 -41.91 -11.02
C TRP A 25 -2.88 -42.10 -10.62
N LYS A 26 -2.55 -43.24 -10.00
CA LYS A 26 -1.20 -43.55 -9.56
C LYS A 26 -0.25 -43.72 -10.75
N GLY A 27 -0.71 -44.33 -11.84
CA GLY A 27 0.05 -44.44 -13.09
C GLY A 27 0.37 -43.08 -13.69
N LEU A 28 -0.64 -42.22 -13.84
CA LEU A 28 -0.51 -40.86 -14.35
C LEU A 28 0.36 -39.97 -13.45
N PHE A 29 0.29 -40.14 -12.14
CA PHE A 29 1.08 -39.38 -11.17
C PHE A 29 2.57 -39.73 -11.25
N LEU A 30 2.88 -41.04 -11.34
CA LEU A 30 4.26 -41.51 -11.49
C LEU A 30 4.86 -41.11 -12.84
N ASP A 31 4.04 -41.10 -13.91
CA ASP A 31 4.44 -40.63 -15.23
C ASP A 31 4.74 -39.13 -15.23
N GLN A 32 3.88 -38.34 -14.57
CA GLN A 32 4.09 -36.89 -14.41
C GLN A 32 5.37 -36.56 -13.63
N GLN A 33 5.74 -37.37 -12.63
CA GLN A 33 7.02 -37.19 -11.93
C GLN A 33 8.24 -37.50 -12.80
N ARG A 34 8.11 -38.40 -13.79
CA ARG A 34 9.21 -38.78 -14.70
C ARG A 34 9.47 -37.75 -15.79
N TYR A 35 8.45 -37.05 -16.29
CA TYR A 35 8.58 -36.07 -17.38
C TYR A 35 8.95 -34.63 -16.93
N GLY A 36 9.32 -34.45 -15.67
CA GLY A 36 9.88 -33.20 -15.15
C GLY A 36 8.86 -32.24 -14.53
N PRO A 37 9.33 -31.28 -13.71
CA PRO A 37 8.48 -30.50 -12.82
C PRO A 37 7.51 -29.58 -13.56
N THR A 38 6.29 -29.44 -13.04
CA THR A 38 5.37 -28.37 -13.40
C THR A 38 6.07 -27.02 -13.21
N SER A 39 6.09 -26.19 -14.26
CA SER A 39 6.63 -24.83 -14.22
C SER A 39 6.12 -24.09 -12.97
N ASN A 40 7.00 -23.28 -12.35
CA ASN A 40 6.60 -22.45 -11.22
C ASN A 40 5.80 -21.24 -11.71
N LEU A 41 5.03 -20.63 -10.81
CA LEU A 41 4.17 -19.50 -11.14
C LEU A 41 4.98 -18.35 -11.80
N SER A 42 6.20 -18.09 -11.33
CA SER A 42 7.05 -17.01 -11.86
C SER A 42 7.47 -17.21 -13.32
N THR A 43 7.80 -18.43 -13.75
CA THR A 43 8.27 -18.69 -15.12
C THR A 43 7.11 -18.57 -16.08
N THR A 44 5.95 -19.17 -15.75
CA THR A 44 4.76 -19.11 -16.61
C THR A 44 4.16 -17.71 -16.70
N LEU A 45 4.21 -16.90 -15.64
CA LEU A 45 3.84 -15.48 -15.70
C LEU A 45 4.78 -14.64 -16.58
N ARG A 46 6.06 -15.00 -16.66
CA ARG A 46 7.03 -14.35 -17.55
C ARG A 46 6.72 -14.69 -19.01
N ASP A 47 6.42 -15.94 -19.28
CA ASP A 47 6.06 -16.41 -20.63
C ASP A 47 4.74 -15.78 -21.11
N LEU A 48 3.77 -15.59 -20.21
CA LEU A 48 2.49 -14.94 -20.49
C LEU A 48 2.60 -13.42 -20.73
N ARG A 49 3.67 -12.77 -20.22
CA ARG A 49 3.97 -11.36 -20.51
C ARG A 49 4.70 -11.15 -21.84
N LEU A 50 5.29 -12.20 -22.40
CA LEU A 50 5.89 -12.20 -23.73
C LEU A 50 4.86 -12.72 -24.75
N PRO A 51 4.96 -12.37 -26.05
CA PRO A 51 3.98 -12.78 -27.07
C PRO A 51 4.09 -14.27 -27.47
N HIS A 52 4.39 -15.18 -26.54
CA HIS A 52 4.54 -16.61 -26.81
C HIS A 52 3.29 -17.40 -26.39
N PRO A 53 2.87 -18.41 -27.16
CA PRO A 53 1.72 -19.24 -26.80
C PRO A 53 2.02 -20.06 -25.53
N ILE A 54 1.07 -20.05 -24.59
CA ILE A 54 1.13 -20.80 -23.33
C ILE A 54 1.22 -22.31 -23.64
N SER A 55 2.07 -23.04 -22.92
CA SER A 55 2.23 -24.50 -23.09
C SER A 55 0.86 -25.22 -23.03
N PRO A 56 0.50 -26.01 -24.05
CA PRO A 56 -0.80 -26.69 -24.11
C PRO A 56 -0.98 -27.76 -23.02
N LYS A 57 0.11 -28.12 -22.30
CA LYS A 57 0.11 -29.09 -21.18
C LYS A 57 -0.41 -28.50 -19.87
N LEU A 58 -0.82 -27.24 -19.85
CA LEU A 58 -1.29 -26.57 -18.65
C LEU A 58 -2.78 -26.86 -18.39
N GLY A 59 -3.08 -27.49 -17.24
CA GLY A 59 -4.45 -27.83 -16.82
C GLY A 59 -5.32 -26.60 -16.55
N ASP A 60 -6.63 -26.78 -16.55
CA ASP A 60 -7.61 -25.69 -16.52
C ASP A 60 -7.58 -24.94 -15.20
N PHE A 61 -7.37 -25.65 -14.09
CA PHE A 61 -7.20 -25.03 -12.78
C PHE A 61 -5.93 -24.17 -12.71
N ALA A 62 -4.83 -24.61 -13.33
CA ALA A 62 -3.60 -23.81 -13.40
C ALA A 62 -3.78 -22.55 -14.27
N ARG A 63 -4.58 -22.62 -15.34
CA ARG A 63 -4.98 -21.44 -16.13
C ARG A 63 -5.82 -20.46 -15.31
N LEU A 64 -6.73 -20.95 -14.47
CA LEU A 64 -7.54 -20.11 -13.59
C LEU A 64 -6.68 -19.40 -12.53
N VAL A 65 -5.71 -20.10 -11.94
CA VAL A 65 -4.71 -19.51 -11.04
C VAL A 65 -3.87 -18.46 -11.78
N LEU A 66 -3.49 -18.69 -13.04
CA LEU A 66 -2.80 -17.68 -13.85
C LEU A 66 -3.67 -16.46 -14.12
N VAL A 67 -4.93 -16.63 -14.51
CA VAL A 67 -5.85 -15.49 -14.73
C VAL A 67 -6.04 -14.70 -13.44
N PHE A 68 -6.25 -15.38 -12.31
CA PHE A 68 -6.40 -14.76 -11.00
C PHE A 68 -5.13 -14.02 -10.57
N THR A 69 -3.95 -14.62 -10.75
CA THR A 69 -2.67 -13.99 -10.39
C THR A 69 -2.29 -12.86 -11.34
N VAL A 70 -2.56 -12.97 -12.64
CA VAL A 70 -2.41 -11.88 -13.62
C VAL A 70 -3.37 -10.75 -13.30
N TYR A 71 -4.62 -11.03 -12.97
CA TYR A 71 -5.62 -10.04 -12.56
C TYR A 71 -5.19 -9.31 -11.27
N HIS A 72 -4.80 -10.05 -10.23
CA HIS A 72 -4.32 -9.48 -8.97
C HIS A 72 -2.99 -8.71 -9.13
N CYS A 73 -2.07 -9.19 -9.98
CA CYS A 73 -0.82 -8.49 -10.27
C CYS A 73 -1.05 -7.23 -11.11
N SER A 74 -1.94 -7.29 -12.09
CA SER A 74 -2.30 -6.15 -12.95
C SER A 74 -3.04 -5.08 -12.16
N PHE A 75 -3.94 -5.48 -11.26
CA PHE A 75 -4.59 -4.54 -10.35
C PHE A 75 -3.58 -3.91 -9.39
N SER A 76 -2.63 -4.66 -8.81
CA SER A 76 -1.67 -4.07 -7.86
C SER A 76 -0.70 -3.09 -8.50
N ILE A 77 -0.20 -3.32 -9.71
CA ILE A 77 0.77 -2.41 -10.35
C ILE A 77 0.07 -1.18 -10.88
N THR A 78 -1.04 -1.36 -11.62
CA THR A 78 -1.82 -0.26 -12.18
C THR A 78 -2.49 0.56 -11.09
N ALA A 79 -2.99 -0.04 -10.00
CA ALA A 79 -3.53 0.72 -8.87
C ALA A 79 -2.45 1.48 -8.11
N LYS A 80 -1.25 0.90 -7.89
CA LYS A 80 -0.12 1.64 -7.29
C LYS A 80 0.32 2.80 -8.17
N HIS A 81 0.41 2.59 -9.48
CA HIS A 81 0.76 3.61 -10.45
C HIS A 81 -0.31 4.71 -10.49
N ASN A 82 -1.59 4.36 -10.59
CA ASN A 82 -2.71 5.31 -10.59
C ASN A 82 -2.82 6.06 -9.25
N LEU A 83 -2.58 5.40 -8.12
CA LEU A 83 -2.54 6.05 -6.81
C LEU A 83 -1.35 7.01 -6.71
N ALA A 84 -0.18 6.60 -7.19
CA ALA A 84 0.99 7.47 -7.27
C ALA A 84 0.75 8.65 -8.21
N LEU A 85 0.14 8.46 -9.37
CA LEU A 85 -0.27 9.53 -10.27
C LEU A 85 -1.31 10.44 -9.63
N TRP A 86 -2.32 9.89 -8.96
CA TRP A 86 -3.34 10.70 -8.27
C TRP A 86 -2.73 11.57 -7.15
N MET A 87 -1.70 11.06 -6.48
CA MET A 87 -0.96 11.78 -5.43
C MET A 87 0.11 12.73 -5.98
N ARG A 88 0.75 12.42 -7.12
CA ARG A 88 1.93 13.13 -7.67
C ARG A 88 1.67 13.97 -8.91
N ALA A 89 0.56 13.76 -9.63
CA ALA A 89 0.25 14.52 -10.83
C ALA A 89 0.08 16.00 -10.47
N GLN A 90 1.17 16.72 -10.71
CA GLN A 90 1.40 18.15 -10.80
C GLN A 90 1.05 19.08 -9.63
N ARG A 91 0.22 18.72 -8.63
CA ARG A 91 0.13 19.42 -7.31
C ARG A 91 -0.90 18.85 -6.32
N GLY A 92 -1.38 17.62 -6.49
CA GLY A 92 -2.33 17.00 -5.55
C GLY A 92 -3.64 17.75 -5.23
N PRO A 93 -4.25 18.57 -6.13
CA PRO A 93 -5.50 19.27 -5.82
C PRO A 93 -6.69 18.32 -5.64
N LYS A 94 -6.61 17.08 -6.15
CA LYS A 94 -7.62 16.03 -5.91
C LYS A 94 -7.36 15.24 -4.62
N ALA A 95 -6.11 15.16 -4.18
CA ALA A 95 -5.72 14.40 -2.99
C ALA A 95 -5.83 15.22 -1.70
N ARG A 96 -5.48 16.50 -1.74
CA ARG A 96 -5.55 17.42 -0.58
C ARG A 96 -6.97 17.54 0.03
N PRO A 97 -8.06 17.65 -0.76
CA PRO A 97 -9.43 17.59 -0.22
C PRO A 97 -9.74 16.26 0.45
N ALA A 98 -9.34 15.13 -0.14
CA ALA A 98 -9.57 13.81 0.44
C ALA A 98 -8.82 13.63 1.77
N VAL A 99 -7.62 14.21 1.89
CA VAL A 99 -6.83 14.23 3.12
C VAL A 99 -7.46 15.13 4.19
N ALA A 100 -7.98 16.30 3.81
CA ALA A 100 -8.73 17.17 4.73
C ALA A 100 -10.01 16.50 5.22
N PHE A 101 -10.76 15.84 4.34
CA PHE A 101 -11.93 15.07 4.69
C PHE A 101 -11.59 13.88 5.60
N ALA A 102 -10.51 13.15 5.31
CA ALA A 102 -10.02 12.08 6.17
C ALA A 102 -9.63 12.59 7.58
N GLY A 103 -8.99 13.76 7.67
CA GLY A 103 -8.71 14.44 8.95
C GLY A 103 -9.99 14.75 9.72
N THR A 104 -11.02 15.22 9.02
CA THR A 104 -12.36 15.48 9.58
C THR A 104 -13.03 14.21 10.08
N LEU A 105 -12.97 13.11 9.32
CA LEU A 105 -13.48 11.80 9.74
C LEU A 105 -12.79 11.31 11.02
N LEU A 106 -11.46 11.40 11.10
CA LEU A 106 -10.73 11.03 12.32
C LEU A 106 -11.15 11.89 13.51
N ARG A 107 -11.36 13.19 13.32
CA ARG A 107 -11.89 14.09 14.36
C ARG A 107 -13.27 13.65 14.83
N LEU A 108 -14.20 13.37 13.91
CA LEU A 108 -15.57 12.98 14.22
C LEU A 108 -15.61 11.65 14.98
N LEU A 109 -14.89 10.63 14.49
CA LEU A 109 -14.81 9.32 15.13
C LEU A 109 -14.20 9.38 16.54
N ARG A 110 -13.25 10.29 16.78
CA ARG A 110 -12.68 10.49 18.13
C ARG A 110 -13.61 11.26 19.06
N LYS A 111 -14.37 12.21 18.54
CA LYS A 111 -15.20 13.12 19.35
C LYS A 111 -16.58 12.52 19.66
N TYR A 112 -17.15 11.76 18.72
CA TYR A 112 -18.49 11.22 18.79
C TYR A 112 -18.49 9.73 18.40
N PRO A 113 -17.96 8.84 19.26
CA PRO A 113 -18.00 7.40 19.00
C PRO A 113 -19.43 6.88 19.18
N CYS A 114 -20.04 6.43 18.09
CA CYS A 114 -21.38 5.84 18.03
C CYS A 114 -21.33 4.30 18.06
N GLN A 115 -20.15 3.68 18.03
CA GLN A 115 -19.97 2.21 18.01
C GLN A 115 -20.70 1.52 16.85
N GLY A 116 -20.93 2.27 15.76
CA GLY A 116 -21.60 1.77 14.56
C GLY A 116 -20.70 0.83 13.76
N PHE A 117 -21.32 -0.09 13.03
CA PHE A 117 -20.59 -1.05 12.17
C PHE A 117 -19.72 -0.39 11.09
N HIS A 118 -20.03 0.85 10.71
CA HIS A 118 -19.29 1.62 9.70
C HIS A 118 -18.04 2.29 10.28
N GLU A 119 -17.99 2.57 11.59
CA GLU A 119 -16.89 3.32 12.21
C GLU A 119 -15.51 2.68 12.01
N PRO A 120 -15.33 1.35 12.15
CA PRO A 120 -14.03 0.73 11.91
C PRO A 120 -13.56 0.86 10.46
N ILE A 121 -14.48 0.77 9.50
CA ILE A 121 -14.16 0.91 8.07
C ILE A 121 -13.81 2.38 7.77
N THR A 122 -14.56 3.32 8.31
CA THR A 122 -14.28 4.76 8.16
C THR A 122 -12.94 5.14 8.79
N ALA A 123 -12.63 4.62 9.98
CA ALA A 123 -11.34 4.82 10.66
C ALA A 123 -10.17 4.29 9.82
N LEU A 124 -10.33 3.09 9.25
CA LEU A 124 -9.35 2.47 8.37
C LEU A 124 -9.11 3.32 7.11
N LEU A 125 -10.19 3.68 6.40
CA LEU A 125 -10.11 4.46 5.16
C LEU A 125 -9.46 5.82 5.40
N ALA A 126 -9.87 6.53 6.45
CA ALA A 126 -9.28 7.82 6.80
C ALA A 126 -7.77 7.69 7.12
N THR A 127 -7.40 6.65 7.89
CA THR A 127 -5.99 6.36 8.20
C THR A 127 -5.19 6.06 6.93
N LEU A 128 -5.74 5.23 6.02
CA LEU A 128 -5.07 4.83 4.78
C LEU A 128 -4.90 5.97 3.79
N VAL A 129 -5.88 6.87 3.66
CA VAL A 129 -5.80 8.03 2.76
C VAL A 129 -4.66 8.96 3.19
N ILE A 130 -4.60 9.30 4.48
CA ILE A 130 -3.55 10.17 5.02
C ILE A 130 -2.19 9.45 4.98
N TRP A 131 -2.15 8.14 5.25
CA TRP A 131 -0.91 7.35 5.20
C TRP A 131 -0.35 7.29 3.78
N ALA A 132 -1.20 6.99 2.80
CA ALA A 132 -0.80 6.97 1.39
C ALA A 132 -0.31 8.36 0.96
N TYR A 133 -0.97 9.44 1.42
CA TYR A 133 -0.53 10.80 1.15
C TYR A 133 0.85 11.08 1.74
N SER A 134 1.09 10.74 3.01
CA SER A 134 2.39 10.95 3.69
C SER A 134 3.56 10.25 2.97
N ARG A 135 3.29 9.15 2.27
CA ARG A 135 4.31 8.37 1.54
C ARG A 135 4.52 8.81 0.10
N LEU A 136 3.48 9.31 -0.55
CA LEU A 136 3.47 9.55 -1.99
C LEU A 136 3.51 11.02 -2.35
N ALA A 137 3.12 11.90 -1.43
CA ALA A 137 3.22 13.34 -1.60
C ALA A 137 4.69 13.73 -1.76
N PRO A 138 5.01 14.64 -2.69
CA PRO A 138 6.35 15.16 -2.82
C PRO A 138 6.72 15.85 -1.51
N THR A 139 7.74 15.32 -0.83
CA THR A 139 8.42 16.02 0.27
C THR A 139 8.73 17.42 -0.21
N SER A 140 8.17 18.43 0.46
CA SER A 140 8.74 19.78 0.39
C SER A 140 10.24 19.61 0.61
N THR A 141 11.00 19.94 -0.42
CA THR A 141 12.45 19.71 -0.47
C THR A 141 13.08 20.09 0.86
N PRO A 142 13.84 19.20 1.53
CA PRO A 142 14.67 19.63 2.62
C PRO A 142 15.68 20.58 2.01
N TYR A 143 15.49 21.88 2.22
CA TYR A 143 16.52 22.87 1.98
C TYR A 143 17.69 22.48 2.88
N TYR A 144 18.65 21.72 2.35
CA TYR A 144 20.01 21.67 2.87
C TYR A 144 20.65 23.02 2.53
N GLY A 145 20.22 24.06 3.23
CA GLY A 145 20.71 25.42 3.07
C GLY A 145 20.87 26.01 4.47
N HIS A 146 22.13 26.08 4.89
CA HIS A 146 22.65 26.90 5.99
C HIS A 146 21.66 27.34 7.09
N ARG A 147 21.78 26.70 8.26
CA ARG A 147 21.47 27.35 9.54
C ARG A 147 22.39 28.56 9.71
N ILE A 148 21.98 29.73 9.23
CA ILE A 148 22.49 31.01 9.70
C ILE A 148 21.28 31.92 9.95
N ASN A 149 21.08 32.25 11.22
CA ASN A 149 20.30 33.34 11.78
C ASN A 149 18.77 33.34 11.59
N GLY A 150 18.07 32.94 12.65
CA GLY A 150 17.29 33.90 13.44
C GLY A 150 16.03 34.55 12.87
N SER A 151 15.47 34.11 11.75
CA SER A 151 14.10 34.47 11.36
C SER A 151 13.19 33.24 11.40
N ASN A 152 12.12 33.32 12.20
CA ASN A 152 11.07 32.32 12.29
C ASN A 152 10.35 32.16 10.93
N GLU A 153 10.89 31.34 10.03
CA GLU A 153 10.10 30.78 8.92
C GLU A 153 9.19 29.67 9.48
N CYS A 154 8.24 30.09 10.31
CA CYS A 154 7.11 29.26 10.71
C CYS A 154 6.15 29.19 9.52
N GLY A 155 6.41 28.26 8.59
CA GLY A 155 5.46 27.96 7.53
C GLY A 155 4.07 27.73 8.13
N SER A 156 3.05 28.37 7.57
CA SER A 156 1.68 28.35 8.10
C SER A 156 1.22 26.90 8.34
N ILE A 157 0.70 26.61 9.53
CA ILE A 157 0.29 25.26 9.93
C ILE A 157 -1.22 25.13 9.82
N VAL A 158 -1.69 24.15 9.03
CA VAL A 158 -3.11 23.81 8.91
C VAL A 158 -3.40 22.52 9.68
N ARG A 159 -4.30 22.61 10.66
CA ARG A 159 -4.72 21.50 11.52
C ARG A 159 -5.90 20.77 10.86
N LEU A 160 -5.63 19.66 10.18
CA LEU A 160 -6.61 18.94 9.37
C LEU A 160 -7.64 18.17 10.21
N ASP A 161 -7.38 18.00 11.50
CA ASP A 161 -8.27 17.37 12.48
C ASP A 161 -9.07 18.40 13.29
N ARG A 162 -9.20 19.63 12.77
CA ARG A 162 -10.05 20.69 13.30
C ARG A 162 -11.08 21.11 12.25
N ILE A 163 -12.04 21.93 12.68
CA ILE A 163 -12.89 22.66 11.73
C ILE A 163 -11.96 23.68 11.07
N LEU A 164 -11.78 23.56 9.75
CA LEU A 164 -11.01 24.50 8.95
C LEU A 164 -11.91 25.71 8.63
N SER A 165 -11.32 26.90 8.50
CA SER A 165 -12.01 28.00 7.84
C SER A 165 -11.98 27.78 6.33
N ASP A 166 -12.90 28.40 5.60
CA ASP A 166 -12.99 28.28 4.14
C ASP A 166 -11.66 28.72 3.47
N GLU A 167 -10.98 29.74 4.04
CA GLU A 167 -9.68 30.21 3.58
C GLU A 167 -8.57 29.18 3.84
N ALA A 168 -8.54 28.58 5.04
CA ALA A 168 -7.54 27.58 5.40
C ALA A 168 -7.72 26.27 4.62
N GLU A 169 -8.97 25.88 4.35
CA GLU A 169 -9.28 24.74 3.50
C GLU A 169 -8.87 25.00 2.05
N LYS A 170 -9.21 26.18 1.50
CA LYS A 170 -8.81 26.58 0.16
C LYS A 170 -7.28 26.63 0.01
N ALA A 171 -6.58 27.26 0.94
CA ALA A 171 -5.12 27.31 1.00
C ALA A 171 -4.49 25.91 0.99
N TRP A 172 -5.08 24.98 1.77
CA TRP A 172 -4.65 23.59 1.81
C TRP A 172 -4.87 22.86 0.49
N VAL A 173 -6.04 23.02 -0.12
CA VAL A 173 -6.44 22.35 -1.37
C VAL A 173 -5.64 22.86 -2.57
N GLU A 174 -5.44 24.16 -2.68
CA GLU A 174 -4.65 24.80 -3.76
C GLU A 174 -3.15 24.57 -3.58
N GLY A 175 -2.74 24.31 -2.35
CA GLY A 175 -1.38 23.93 -2.00
C GLY A 175 -0.41 25.09 -1.98
N GLU A 176 -0.78 26.10 -1.19
CA GLU A 176 0.07 27.22 -0.86
C GLU A 176 1.47 26.77 -0.40
N GLN A 177 2.49 27.49 -0.85
CA GLN A 177 3.87 27.17 -0.55
C GLN A 177 4.16 27.37 0.94
N GLY A 178 4.89 26.42 1.54
CA GLY A 178 5.24 26.47 2.97
C GLY A 178 4.13 26.05 3.93
N LEU A 179 2.92 25.73 3.43
CA LEU A 179 1.80 25.28 4.24
C LEU A 179 1.99 23.82 4.68
N LYS A 180 1.94 23.57 6.00
CA LYS A 180 2.15 22.24 6.59
C LYS A 180 0.86 21.67 7.16
N GLY A 181 0.49 20.47 6.71
CA GLY A 181 -0.67 19.75 7.21
C GLY A 181 -0.33 19.02 8.51
N HIS A 182 -1.08 19.29 9.58
CA HIS A 182 -0.84 18.71 10.90
C HIS A 182 -2.06 17.95 11.41
N LEU A 183 -1.81 16.85 12.12
CA LEU A 183 -2.82 16.05 12.81
C LEU A 183 -2.44 15.83 14.27
N LYS A 184 -3.40 15.87 15.19
CA LYS A 184 -3.19 15.50 16.59
C LYS A 184 -2.65 14.07 16.69
N ASP A 185 -1.63 13.92 17.54
CA ASP A 185 -0.90 12.68 17.84
C ASP A 185 -0.03 12.14 16.68
N VAL A 186 0.02 12.83 15.52
CA VAL A 186 0.83 12.44 14.36
C VAL A 186 1.88 13.50 14.00
N GLY A 187 1.54 14.77 14.13
CA GLY A 187 2.43 15.86 13.73
C GLY A 187 2.21 16.31 12.28
N ASP A 188 3.27 16.86 11.68
CA ASP A 188 3.32 17.16 10.25
C ASP A 188 3.21 15.86 9.44
N ILE A 189 2.21 15.78 8.56
CA ILE A 189 1.92 14.58 7.76
C ILE A 189 2.88 14.37 6.59
N ALA A 190 3.66 15.38 6.20
CA ALA A 190 4.61 15.29 5.09
C ALA A 190 6.00 14.76 5.54
N VAL A 191 6.22 14.60 6.84
CA VAL A 191 7.48 14.07 7.39
C VAL A 191 7.55 12.55 7.20
N LEU A 192 8.73 12.03 6.86
CA LEU A 192 8.98 10.62 6.54
C LEU A 192 8.46 9.63 7.61
N ASP A 193 8.56 9.98 8.89
CA ASP A 193 8.11 9.15 10.02
C ASP A 193 6.61 9.33 10.37
N ALA A 194 5.92 10.30 9.76
CA ALA A 194 4.51 10.56 10.05
C ALA A 194 3.62 9.34 9.74
N GLY A 195 3.97 8.56 8.71
CA GLY A 195 3.23 7.35 8.35
C GLY A 195 3.20 6.29 9.46
N SER A 196 4.30 6.08 10.18
CA SER A 196 4.37 5.10 11.27
C SER A 196 3.51 5.53 12.47
N ARG A 197 3.59 6.81 12.83
CA ARG A 197 2.78 7.40 13.91
C ARG A 197 1.30 7.38 13.56
N LEU A 198 0.95 7.71 12.32
CA LEU A 198 -0.42 7.68 11.83
C LEU A 198 -1.03 6.28 11.87
N LEU A 199 -0.31 5.24 11.44
CA LEU A 199 -0.79 3.86 11.55
C LEU A 199 -1.01 3.46 13.02
N SER A 200 -0.13 3.90 13.93
CA SER A 200 -0.28 3.66 15.38
C SER A 200 -1.53 4.33 15.94
N VAL A 201 -1.82 5.55 15.49
CA VAL A 201 -3.03 6.30 15.85
C VAL A 201 -4.29 5.62 15.31
N GLY A 202 -4.24 5.09 14.07
CA GLY A 202 -5.33 4.29 13.49
C GLY A 202 -5.58 3.00 14.26
N GLU A 203 -4.53 2.27 14.63
CA GLU A 203 -4.64 1.07 15.48
C GLU A 203 -5.27 1.39 16.84
N LEU A 204 -4.83 2.47 17.49
CA LEU A 204 -5.39 2.90 18.78
C LEU A 204 -6.88 3.26 18.67
N LEU A 205 -7.26 3.93 17.58
CA LEU A 205 -8.67 4.28 17.33
C LEU A 205 -9.52 3.01 17.11
N LEU A 206 -9.04 2.07 16.30
CA LEU A 206 -9.75 0.81 16.05
C LEU A 206 -9.83 -0.09 17.30
N LYS A 207 -8.78 -0.13 18.13
CA LYS A 207 -8.80 -0.85 19.42
C LYS A 207 -9.86 -0.31 20.38
N ARG A 208 -10.22 0.97 20.28
CA ARG A 208 -11.33 1.56 21.06
C ARG A 208 -12.71 1.20 20.51
N MET A 209 -12.81 0.83 19.23
CA MET A 209 -14.03 0.37 18.58
C MET A 209 -14.19 -1.15 18.76
N ASN A 210 -14.20 -1.62 20.00
CA ASN A 210 -14.12 -3.05 20.34
C ASN A 210 -15.46 -3.81 20.22
N THR A 211 -16.52 -3.15 19.80
CA THR A 211 -17.87 -3.73 19.66
C THR A 211 -18.00 -4.72 18.51
N TRP A 212 -17.19 -4.56 17.46
CA TRP A 212 -17.26 -5.41 16.27
C TRP A 212 -15.96 -6.18 16.07
N VAL A 213 -16.03 -7.50 15.87
CA VAL A 213 -14.86 -8.36 15.59
C VAL A 213 -14.05 -7.87 14.37
N LEU A 214 -14.73 -7.19 13.44
CA LEU A 214 -14.10 -6.54 12.28
C LEU A 214 -12.97 -5.58 12.69
N SER A 215 -13.13 -4.79 13.76
CA SER A 215 -12.10 -3.84 14.20
C SER A 215 -10.81 -4.55 14.63
N GLN A 216 -10.92 -5.72 15.25
CA GLN A 216 -9.77 -6.54 15.67
C GLN A 216 -8.98 -7.03 14.45
N GLY A 217 -9.67 -7.50 13.42
CA GLY A 217 -9.05 -7.89 12.15
C GLY A 217 -8.34 -6.72 11.47
N LEU A 218 -8.95 -5.53 11.50
CA LEU A 218 -8.37 -4.31 10.93
C LEU A 218 -7.13 -3.82 11.70
N VAL A 219 -7.11 -3.94 13.04
CA VAL A 219 -5.93 -3.62 13.86
C VAL A 219 -4.75 -4.51 13.47
N VAL A 220 -4.97 -5.83 13.38
CA VAL A 220 -3.91 -6.78 12.97
C VAL A 220 -3.39 -6.45 11.57
N TRP A 221 -4.30 -6.07 10.67
CA TRP A 221 -3.94 -5.69 9.31
C TRP A 221 -3.11 -4.39 9.26
N LEU A 222 -3.49 -3.35 10.01
CA LEU A 222 -2.70 -2.12 10.12
C LEU A 222 -1.30 -2.39 10.71
N GLY A 223 -1.19 -3.27 11.70
CA GLY A 223 0.10 -3.68 12.27
C GLY A 223 1.00 -4.34 11.22
N LYS A 224 0.44 -5.25 10.42
CA LYS A 224 1.17 -5.86 9.28
C LYS A 224 1.60 -4.81 8.25
N LEU A 225 0.74 -3.82 7.95
CA LEU A 225 1.07 -2.73 7.05
C LEU A 225 2.21 -1.85 7.60
N LYS A 226 2.20 -1.55 8.90
CA LYS A 226 3.24 -0.78 9.58
C LYS A 226 4.61 -1.45 9.47
N VAL A 227 4.69 -2.74 9.76
CA VAL A 227 5.94 -3.54 9.63
C VAL A 227 6.44 -3.53 8.19
N ARG A 228 5.56 -3.80 7.21
CA ARG A 228 5.92 -3.77 5.79
C ARG A 228 6.37 -2.38 5.33
N SER A 229 5.73 -1.34 5.82
CA SER A 229 6.06 0.05 5.51
C SER A 229 7.46 0.43 6.00
N ALA A 230 7.83 0.01 7.20
CA ALA A 230 9.18 0.22 7.75
C ALA A 230 10.25 -0.50 6.93
N ALA A 231 9.99 -1.76 6.51
CA ALA A 231 10.91 -2.52 5.68
C ALA A 231 11.16 -1.88 4.30
N THR A 232 10.14 -1.29 3.68
CA THR A 232 10.31 -0.58 2.39
C THR A 232 11.17 0.69 2.52
N LEU A 233 11.00 1.46 3.60
CA LEU A 233 11.77 2.69 3.83
C LEU A 233 13.26 2.42 4.05
N MET A 234 13.62 1.28 4.66
CA MET A 234 15.02 0.85 4.85
C MET A 234 15.70 0.48 3.53
N VAL A 235 14.97 -0.10 2.57
CA VAL A 235 15.51 -0.43 1.24
C VAL A 235 15.73 0.84 0.41
N ASP A 236 14.82 1.81 0.48
CA ASP A 236 14.95 3.08 -0.24
C ASP A 236 16.10 3.94 0.30
N THR A 237 16.39 3.90 1.61
CA THR A 237 17.54 4.64 2.19
C THR A 237 18.90 4.01 1.82
N LEU A 238 18.98 2.69 1.71
CA LEU A 238 20.19 2.00 1.26
C LEU A 238 20.48 2.23 -0.24
N SER A 239 19.42 2.37 -1.05
CA SER A 239 19.53 2.72 -2.48
C SER A 239 20.10 4.12 -2.71
N VAL A 240 19.78 5.09 -1.85
CA VAL A 240 20.27 6.48 -1.98
C VAL A 240 21.71 6.61 -1.48
N GLY A 241 22.12 5.80 -0.50
CA GLY A 241 23.50 5.78 0.02
C GLY A 241 24.55 5.17 -0.92
N SER A 242 24.13 4.43 -1.96
CA SER A 242 25.06 3.78 -2.90
C SER A 242 25.35 4.62 -4.16
N SER A 243 24.67 5.75 -4.37
CA SER A 243 24.87 6.60 -5.56
C SER A 243 25.73 7.85 -5.32
N SER A 244 26.31 8.04 -4.14
CA SER A 244 27.09 9.23 -3.78
C SER A 244 28.62 9.04 -3.77
N HIS A 245 29.15 7.87 -4.17
CA HIS A 245 30.59 7.58 -4.23
C HIS A 245 31.05 7.11 -5.63
N ALA A 246 30.67 7.83 -6.69
CA ALA A 246 31.23 7.58 -8.02
C ALA A 246 31.28 8.87 -8.86
N THR A 247 32.02 9.89 -8.40
CA THR A 247 32.60 10.93 -9.27
C THR A 247 33.59 11.76 -8.46
N CYS A 248 34.84 11.27 -8.36
CA CYS A 248 36.03 12.08 -8.12
C CYS A 248 37.27 11.20 -8.33
N ALA A 249 37.73 11.14 -9.58
CA ALA A 249 39.12 11.01 -9.99
C ALA A 249 39.18 11.26 -11.51
#